data_AF-A0AAV1PM15-F1
#
_entry.id   AF-A0AAV1PM15-F1
#
_cell.length_a   1.000
_cell.length_b   1.000
_cell.length_c   1.000
_cell.angle_alpha   90.00
_cell.angle_beta   90.00
_cell.angle_gamma   90.00
#
_symmetry.space_group_name_H-M   'P 1'
#
loop_
_entity.id
_entity.type
_entity.pdbx_description
1 polymer ?
#
loop_
_entity_poly.entity_id
_entity_poly.type
_entity_poly.pdbx_seq_one_letter_code
_entity_poly.pdbx_strand_id
1 'polypeptide(L)'
;MAAGRMKLELFRVVQGTGRLGVLTGLGRTGQHSLEVPGCLLYSHCGTVPHLTQDTLHTLSTLPSVTQITLSNIAEHQEVLEAFKDGFKKFSGLHDTVLYCSLHDPATSFPTGHTTYKTVSVWGSGGRIELTVEKFMDLQKTIQPDWYQSMADGETWQTNTSRKRVRKSVDRTLAHLDECLLLHQKSQELEGVEIFGVVEGGDIQEERVRSARETAKRPVAGFCLDGLQTGSMDKALRTQLISAVTKELPDDKPRLLQGVGQPDEVLACVEAGVDLFESFFPFQVTERGCALCFSFDISPDPERAGRAPPAVLELHKETDAAGETQQNGDHIIDDQTQMTSFEINLKDKRYQDDFRPLVEGCGCYCCKNHQRAYLHHLLVTNELLAGVLLMIHNTAHYHGFFGALRGALANDKLDLLKRRVLGERDEQIKTKL
;
A
#
# COMPACT_ATOMS: atom_id res chain seq x y z
N MET A 1 17.54 -23.38 -15.62
CA MET A 1 17.03 -22.02 -15.36
C MET A 1 15.57 -22.03 -15.74
N ALA A 2 14.67 -22.17 -14.77
CA ALA A 2 13.25 -21.97 -15.05
C ALA A 2 13.07 -20.48 -15.36
N ALA A 3 12.57 -20.16 -16.55
CA ALA A 3 12.19 -18.79 -16.87
C ALA A 3 11.15 -18.30 -15.84
N GLY A 4 11.29 -17.07 -15.35
CA GLY A 4 10.34 -16.46 -14.42
C GLY A 4 8.92 -16.56 -14.96
N ARG A 5 7.97 -16.93 -14.09
CA ARG A 5 6.58 -17.15 -14.51
C ARG A 5 5.83 -15.83 -14.63
N MET A 6 6.22 -14.85 -13.82
CA MET A 6 5.63 -13.51 -13.85
C MET A 6 6.09 -12.73 -15.08
N LYS A 7 5.14 -12.22 -15.85
CA LYS A 7 5.39 -11.36 -17.02
C LYS A 7 4.53 -10.10 -16.96
N LEU A 8 5.17 -8.95 -17.10
CA LEU A 8 4.47 -7.67 -17.26
C LEU A 8 4.26 -7.36 -18.74
N GLU A 9 3.01 -7.16 -19.13
CA GLU A 9 2.62 -6.71 -20.46
C GLU A 9 2.01 -5.32 -20.37
N LEU A 10 2.64 -4.33 -21.01
CA LEU A 10 2.15 -2.97 -21.05
C LEU A 10 1.29 -2.76 -22.29
N PHE A 11 0.08 -2.25 -22.10
CA PHE A 11 -0.84 -1.88 -23.17
C PHE A 11 -0.63 -0.45 -23.62
N ARG A 12 -0.32 0.45 -22.67
CA ARG A 12 -0.16 1.88 -22.93
C ARG A 12 0.76 2.52 -21.90
N VAL A 13 1.51 3.54 -22.35
CA VAL A 13 2.21 4.49 -21.48
C VAL A 13 1.61 5.87 -21.71
N VAL A 14 1.06 6.48 -20.66
CA VAL A 14 0.33 7.75 -20.68
C VAL A 14 1.21 8.85 -20.08
N GLN A 15 1.22 10.04 -20.72
CA GLN A 15 2.04 11.20 -20.32
C GLN A 15 3.55 10.90 -20.15
N GLY A 16 4.05 9.84 -20.79
CA GLY A 16 5.46 9.45 -20.80
C GLY A 16 5.93 8.56 -19.64
N THR A 17 5.10 8.32 -18.62
CA THR A 17 5.52 7.59 -17.40
C THR A 17 4.41 6.74 -16.77
N GLY A 18 3.13 7.13 -16.85
CA GLY A 18 2.03 6.34 -16.30
C GLY A 18 1.80 5.05 -17.10
N ARG A 19 1.87 3.89 -16.44
CA ARG A 19 1.90 2.57 -17.12
C ARG A 19 0.58 1.83 -16.94
N LEU A 20 -0.08 1.53 -18.05
CA LEU A 20 -1.27 0.68 -18.09
C LEU A 20 -0.90 -0.68 -18.67
N GLY A 21 -1.21 -1.75 -17.95
CA GLY A 21 -0.83 -3.10 -18.35
C GLY A 21 -1.40 -4.18 -17.44
N VAL A 22 -0.82 -5.38 -17.53
CA VAL A 22 -1.18 -6.53 -16.73
C VAL A 22 0.05 -7.36 -16.37
N LEU A 23 0.13 -7.80 -15.12
CA LEU A 23 1.02 -8.86 -14.68
C LEU A 23 0.31 -10.19 -14.86
N THR A 24 0.91 -11.12 -15.59
CA THR A 24 0.37 -12.46 -15.87
C THR A 24 1.30 -13.54 -15.35
N GLY A 25 0.80 -14.78 -15.28
CA GLY A 25 1.59 -15.91 -14.78
C GLY A 25 1.81 -15.86 -13.27
N LEU A 26 0.88 -15.24 -12.54
CA LEU A 26 1.00 -15.06 -11.10
C LEU A 26 0.56 -16.32 -10.34
N GLY A 27 1.17 -16.52 -9.18
CA GLY A 27 0.92 -17.67 -8.31
C GLY A 27 1.57 -18.97 -8.79
N ARG A 28 1.57 -19.98 -7.92
CA ARG A 28 2.11 -21.33 -8.24
C ARG A 28 1.48 -22.01 -9.45
N THR A 29 0.23 -21.70 -9.79
CA THR A 29 -0.46 -22.26 -10.97
C THR A 29 -0.23 -21.43 -12.23
N GLY A 30 0.21 -20.18 -12.10
CA GLY A 30 0.36 -19.23 -13.21
C GLY A 30 -0.98 -18.77 -13.81
N GLN A 31 -2.11 -19.02 -13.14
CA GLN A 31 -3.45 -18.71 -13.66
C GLN A 31 -3.94 -17.31 -13.27
N HIS A 32 -3.28 -16.66 -12.32
CA HIS A 32 -3.70 -15.35 -11.81
C HIS A 32 -3.06 -14.22 -12.62
N SER A 33 -3.74 -13.07 -12.62
CA SER A 33 -3.26 -11.84 -13.24
C SER A 33 -3.61 -10.62 -12.40
N LEU A 34 -2.78 -9.58 -12.44
CA LEU A 34 -3.01 -8.32 -11.73
C LEU A 34 -2.84 -7.15 -12.69
N GLU A 35 -3.91 -6.37 -12.89
CA GLU A 35 -3.85 -5.17 -13.72
C GLU A 35 -3.01 -4.06 -13.06
N VAL A 36 -2.27 -3.29 -13.87
CA VAL A 36 -1.47 -2.14 -13.41
C VAL A 36 -1.95 -0.83 -14.07
N PRO A 37 -2.03 0.30 -13.34
CA PRO A 37 -1.75 0.41 -11.92
C PRO A 37 -2.80 -0.30 -11.05
N GLY A 38 -2.33 -0.91 -9.97
CA GLY A 38 -3.13 -1.74 -9.06
C GLY A 38 -2.63 -1.67 -7.63
N CYS A 39 -3.36 -2.32 -6.73
CA CYS A 39 -2.93 -2.47 -5.34
C CYS A 39 -3.00 -3.94 -4.90
N LEU A 40 -2.20 -4.28 -3.90
CA LEU A 40 -2.22 -5.56 -3.21
C LEU A 40 -3.25 -5.50 -2.08
N LEU A 41 -3.94 -6.60 -1.81
CA LEU A 41 -4.89 -6.70 -0.72
C LEU A 41 -4.15 -6.71 0.61
N TYR A 42 -4.31 -5.66 1.41
CA TYR A 42 -3.77 -5.59 2.76
C TYR A 42 -4.38 -6.66 3.66
N SER A 43 -3.54 -7.36 4.41
CA SER A 43 -3.99 -8.37 5.37
C SER A 43 -3.16 -8.33 6.65
N HIS A 44 -3.79 -8.76 7.74
CA HIS A 44 -3.12 -9.06 8.99
C HIS A 44 -3.13 -10.58 9.17
N CYS A 45 -1.96 -11.21 9.19
CA CYS A 45 -1.82 -12.67 9.20
C CYS A 45 -2.62 -13.38 8.08
N GLY A 46 -2.67 -12.80 6.88
CA GLY A 46 -3.30 -13.43 5.70
C GLY A 46 -4.81 -13.20 5.58
N THR A 47 -5.44 -12.57 6.57
CA THR A 47 -6.87 -12.24 6.54
C THR A 47 -7.05 -10.74 6.43
N VAL A 48 -7.96 -10.28 5.57
CA VAL A 48 -8.33 -8.86 5.53
C VAL A 48 -8.99 -8.53 6.88
N PRO A 49 -8.52 -7.49 7.60
CA PRO A 49 -9.06 -7.16 8.91
C PRO A 49 -10.59 -7.10 8.90
N HIS A 50 -11.23 -7.65 9.93
CA HIS A 50 -12.70 -7.71 10.09
C HIS A 50 -13.47 -8.61 9.12
N LEU A 51 -12.86 -9.13 8.05
CA LEU A 51 -13.58 -9.87 7.01
C LEU A 51 -13.22 -11.35 7.02
N THR A 52 -14.25 -12.21 7.12
CA THR A 52 -14.10 -13.62 6.77
C THR A 52 -13.86 -13.77 5.27
N GLN A 53 -13.30 -14.91 4.83
CA GLN A 53 -13.14 -15.19 3.40
C GLN A 53 -14.48 -15.15 2.65
N ASP A 54 -15.56 -15.67 3.25
CA ASP A 54 -16.89 -15.62 2.65
C ASP A 54 -17.39 -14.18 2.47
N THR A 55 -17.20 -13.33 3.48
CA THR A 55 -17.58 -11.91 3.40
C THR A 55 -16.73 -11.18 2.37
N LEU A 56 -15.43 -11.43 2.35
CA LEU A 56 -14.49 -10.85 1.40
C LEU A 56 -14.91 -11.19 -0.04
N HIS A 57 -15.25 -12.44 -0.34
CA HIS A 57 -15.69 -12.88 -1.66
C HIS A 57 -17.05 -12.31 -2.11
N THR A 58 -17.81 -11.64 -1.24
CA THR A 58 -18.98 -10.86 -1.67
C THR A 58 -18.60 -9.60 -2.45
N LEU A 59 -17.33 -9.16 -2.35
CA LEU A 59 -16.80 -8.03 -3.10
C LEU A 59 -16.46 -8.46 -4.52
N SER A 60 -17.07 -7.79 -5.51
CA SER A 60 -16.98 -8.17 -6.93
C SER A 60 -15.61 -7.92 -7.58
N THR A 61 -14.78 -7.10 -6.97
CA THR A 61 -13.50 -6.66 -7.53
C THR A 61 -12.44 -6.62 -6.42
N LEU A 62 -11.69 -7.70 -6.29
CA LEU A 62 -10.56 -7.81 -5.40
C LEU A 62 -9.29 -8.03 -6.21
N PRO A 63 -8.14 -7.51 -5.78
CA PRO A 63 -6.88 -7.79 -6.43
C PRO A 63 -6.49 -9.25 -6.17
N SER A 64 -5.85 -9.86 -7.16
CA SER A 64 -5.46 -11.29 -7.09
C SER A 64 -4.29 -11.58 -6.14
N VAL A 65 -3.68 -10.54 -5.57
CA VAL A 65 -2.48 -10.66 -4.72
C VAL A 65 -2.77 -10.08 -3.35
N THR A 66 -2.52 -10.89 -2.33
CA THR A 66 -2.66 -10.53 -0.92
C THR A 66 -1.30 -10.30 -0.29
N GLN A 67 -1.13 -9.14 0.33
CA GLN A 67 0.04 -8.80 1.12
C GLN A 67 -0.04 -9.47 2.48
N ILE A 68 1.05 -10.12 2.87
CA ILE A 68 1.34 -10.56 4.23
C ILE A 68 2.66 -9.93 4.69
N THR A 69 2.89 -9.86 5.99
CA THR A 69 4.04 -9.14 6.55
C THR A 69 4.82 -10.03 7.51
N LEU A 70 6.15 -9.92 7.50
CA LEU A 70 6.97 -10.58 8.51
C LEU A 70 6.74 -9.99 9.91
N SER A 71 6.35 -8.71 10.01
CA SER A 71 5.89 -8.11 11.27
C SER A 71 4.82 -8.97 11.98
N ASN A 72 3.86 -9.55 11.24
CA ASN A 72 2.80 -10.34 11.88
C ASN A 72 3.09 -11.85 11.90
N ILE A 73 3.97 -12.34 11.03
CA ILE A 73 4.18 -13.79 10.83
C ILE A 73 5.44 -14.30 11.53
N ALA A 74 6.49 -13.48 11.67
CA ALA A 74 7.80 -13.97 12.13
C ALA A 74 7.78 -14.55 13.55
N GLU A 75 6.90 -14.08 14.43
CA GLU A 75 6.74 -14.63 15.79
C GLU A 75 6.15 -16.05 15.81
N HIS A 76 5.54 -16.48 14.71
CA HIS A 76 4.86 -17.75 14.57
C HIS A 76 5.68 -18.81 13.81
N GLN A 77 6.98 -18.58 13.60
CA GLN A 77 7.85 -19.44 12.79
C GLN A 77 7.79 -20.90 13.21
N GLU A 78 7.97 -21.20 14.50
CA GLU A 78 8.00 -22.57 15.03
C GLU A 78 6.67 -23.32 14.76
N VAL A 79 5.55 -22.61 14.83
CA VAL A 79 4.22 -23.17 14.57
C VAL A 79 4.08 -23.54 13.09
N LEU A 80 4.52 -22.66 12.20
CA LEU A 80 4.46 -22.90 10.76
C LEU A 80 5.41 -24.02 10.32
N GLU A 81 6.60 -24.10 10.91
CA GLU A 81 7.56 -25.18 10.68
C GLU A 81 6.99 -26.54 11.14
N ALA A 82 6.32 -26.57 12.29
CA ALA A 82 5.64 -27.76 12.77
C ALA A 82 4.47 -28.18 11.87
N PHE A 83 3.77 -27.22 11.23
CA PHE A 83 2.65 -27.46 10.32
C PHE A 83 3.09 -28.03 8.94
N LYS A 84 4.29 -27.68 8.46
CA LYS A 84 4.97 -28.21 7.25
C LYS A 84 4.34 -27.92 5.90
N ASP A 85 3.03 -27.69 5.82
CA ASP A 85 2.32 -27.51 4.55
C ASP A 85 2.26 -26.04 4.07
N GLY A 86 3.02 -25.15 4.71
CA GLY A 86 3.16 -23.74 4.34
C GLY A 86 2.03 -22.83 4.83
N PHE A 87 2.28 -21.52 4.76
CA PHE A 87 1.39 -20.50 5.34
C PHE A 87 0.03 -20.44 4.65
N LYS A 88 -0.04 -20.59 3.31
CA LYS A 88 -1.30 -20.57 2.57
C LYS A 88 -2.32 -21.58 3.10
N LYS A 89 -1.87 -22.83 3.30
CA LYS A 89 -2.74 -23.90 3.80
C LYS A 89 -3.06 -23.68 5.28
N PHE A 90 -2.10 -23.19 6.07
CA PHE A 90 -2.32 -22.85 7.48
C PHE A 90 -3.44 -21.82 7.64
N SER A 91 -3.44 -20.78 6.81
CA SER A 91 -4.42 -19.68 6.86
C SER A 91 -5.69 -19.92 6.05
N GLY A 92 -5.88 -21.13 5.49
CA GLY A 92 -7.05 -21.45 4.66
C GLY A 92 -7.16 -20.64 3.35
N LEU A 93 -6.04 -20.10 2.87
CA LEU A 93 -5.97 -19.28 1.66
C LEU A 93 -5.74 -20.18 0.43
N HIS A 94 -6.84 -20.67 -0.12
CA HIS A 94 -6.82 -21.51 -1.32
C HIS A 94 -6.73 -20.64 -2.57
N ASP A 95 -5.81 -21.00 -3.47
CA ASP A 95 -5.62 -20.31 -4.77
C ASP A 95 -5.32 -18.79 -4.65
N THR A 96 -4.84 -18.32 -3.50
CA THR A 96 -4.42 -16.93 -3.29
C THR A 96 -2.95 -16.74 -3.66
N VAL A 97 -2.64 -15.65 -4.38
CA VAL A 97 -1.25 -15.21 -4.59
C VAL A 97 -0.80 -14.37 -3.40
N LEU A 98 0.32 -14.71 -2.78
CA LEU A 98 0.87 -14.04 -1.61
C LEU A 98 2.14 -13.26 -1.95
N TYR A 99 2.15 -12.00 -1.52
CA TYR A 99 3.35 -11.17 -1.45
C TYR A 99 3.76 -10.98 0.01
N CYS A 100 5.00 -11.31 0.36
CA CYS A 100 5.54 -11.12 1.70
C CYS A 100 6.42 -9.87 1.80
N SER A 101 5.92 -8.86 2.52
CA SER A 101 6.69 -7.66 2.89
C SER A 101 7.43 -7.86 4.21
N LEU A 102 8.44 -7.02 4.45
CA LEU A 102 9.20 -7.04 5.70
C LEU A 102 8.38 -6.43 6.85
N HIS A 103 7.87 -5.23 6.63
CA HIS A 103 7.11 -4.47 7.61
C HIS A 103 5.63 -4.38 7.25
N ASP A 104 4.81 -4.17 8.28
CA ASP A 104 3.40 -3.81 8.15
C ASP A 104 3.27 -2.29 7.91
N PRO A 105 2.79 -1.85 6.74
CA PRO A 105 2.69 -0.43 6.42
C PRO A 105 1.67 0.33 7.28
N ALA A 106 0.75 -0.36 7.96
CA ALA A 106 -0.22 0.27 8.86
C ALA A 106 0.30 0.49 10.28
N THR A 107 1.48 -0.05 10.62
CA THR A 107 2.02 -0.06 11.98
C THR A 107 3.35 0.66 12.06
N SER A 108 3.43 1.71 12.88
CA SER A 108 4.69 2.37 13.20
C SER A 108 5.61 1.47 14.04
N PHE A 109 6.91 1.50 13.77
CA PHE A 109 7.90 0.72 14.51
C PHE A 109 9.12 1.57 14.94
N PRO A 110 9.78 1.22 16.06
CA PRO A 110 11.02 1.86 16.47
C PRO A 110 12.11 1.74 15.41
N THR A 111 12.94 2.77 15.27
CA THR A 111 14.07 2.77 14.34
C THR A 111 15.41 2.69 15.09
N GLY A 112 16.52 2.53 14.37
CA GLY A 112 17.86 2.41 14.95
C GLY A 112 18.28 0.97 15.27
N HIS A 113 17.56 -0.02 14.74
CA HIS A 113 17.80 -1.44 15.01
C HIS A 113 18.36 -2.21 13.82
N THR A 114 18.66 -1.52 12.72
CA THR A 114 19.27 -2.11 11.53
C THR A 114 20.81 -2.00 11.56
N THR A 115 21.46 -3.16 11.49
CA THR A 115 22.92 -3.30 11.43
C THR A 115 23.37 -3.72 10.04
N TYR A 116 24.64 -4.09 9.87
CA TYR A 116 25.11 -4.71 8.61
C TYR A 116 24.82 -6.22 8.54
N LYS A 117 24.41 -6.83 9.66
CA LYS A 117 24.11 -8.27 9.76
C LYS A 117 22.62 -8.54 9.87
N THR A 118 21.88 -7.60 10.46
CA THR A 118 20.54 -7.83 10.94
C THR A 118 19.62 -6.66 10.65
N VAL A 119 18.37 -7.00 10.34
CA VAL A 119 17.21 -6.10 10.30
C VAL A 119 16.21 -6.60 11.34
N SER A 120 15.49 -5.70 12.00
CA SER A 120 14.49 -6.08 12.99
C SER A 120 13.08 -5.89 12.44
N VAL A 121 12.16 -6.77 12.83
CA VAL A 121 10.71 -6.56 12.67
C VAL A 121 10.04 -6.55 14.04
N TRP A 122 8.81 -6.05 14.13
CA TRP A 122 8.06 -5.95 15.37
C TRP A 122 6.71 -6.64 15.22
N GLY A 123 6.48 -7.65 16.03
CA GLY A 123 5.21 -8.33 16.17
C GLY A 123 4.50 -7.96 17.47
N SER A 124 3.40 -8.65 17.75
CA SER A 124 2.64 -8.44 18.98
C SER A 124 3.47 -8.79 20.23
N GLY A 125 4.39 -9.75 20.11
CA GLY A 125 5.35 -10.15 21.13
C GLY A 125 6.58 -9.25 21.25
N GLY A 126 6.72 -8.21 20.42
CA GLY A 126 7.84 -7.26 20.44
C GLY A 126 8.87 -7.48 19.32
N ARG A 127 10.13 -7.08 19.58
CA ARG A 127 11.19 -7.03 18.56
C ARG A 127 11.73 -8.41 18.21
N ILE A 128 11.82 -8.69 16.92
CA ILE A 128 12.41 -9.91 16.36
C ILE A 128 13.57 -9.51 15.45
N GLU A 129 14.78 -9.89 15.85
CA GLU A 129 15.98 -9.66 15.05
C GLU A 129 16.13 -10.77 14.00
N LEU A 130 16.38 -10.38 12.75
CA LEU A 130 16.52 -11.25 11.59
C LEU A 130 17.92 -11.09 11.00
N THR A 131 18.68 -12.18 10.95
CA THR A 131 19.80 -12.34 10.01
C THR A 131 19.24 -12.68 8.62
N VAL A 132 20.06 -12.59 7.57
CA VAL A 132 19.65 -13.08 6.24
C VAL A 132 19.27 -14.55 6.27
N GLU A 133 20.01 -15.39 7.01
CA GLU A 133 19.71 -16.81 7.18
C GLU A 133 18.31 -17.02 7.78
N LYS A 134 18.02 -16.38 8.93
CA LYS A 134 16.72 -16.48 9.59
C LYS A 134 15.59 -15.91 8.73
N PHE A 135 15.84 -14.79 8.04
CA PHE A 135 14.90 -14.20 7.09
C PHE A 135 14.57 -15.21 5.98
N MET A 136 15.57 -15.88 5.40
CA MET A 136 15.36 -16.86 4.34
C MET A 136 14.68 -18.14 4.85
N ASP A 137 14.94 -18.57 6.09
CA ASP A 137 14.22 -19.69 6.70
C ASP A 137 12.73 -19.37 6.88
N LEU A 138 12.39 -18.15 7.31
CA LEU A 138 11.00 -17.68 7.30
C LEU A 138 10.38 -17.75 5.90
N GLN A 139 11.08 -17.32 4.85
CA GLN A 139 10.56 -17.42 3.49
C GLN A 139 10.33 -18.88 3.06
N LYS A 140 11.23 -19.80 3.39
CA LYS A 140 11.06 -21.25 3.11
C LYS A 140 9.88 -21.87 3.86
N THR A 141 9.61 -21.38 5.07
CA THR A 141 8.49 -21.83 5.89
C THR A 141 7.16 -21.26 5.39
N ILE A 142 7.13 -19.97 5.04
CA ILE A 142 5.94 -19.29 4.54
C ILE A 142 5.59 -19.77 3.12
N GLN A 143 6.61 -19.92 2.28
CA GLN A 143 6.54 -20.21 0.85
C GLN A 143 5.55 -19.29 0.09
N PRO A 144 5.75 -17.95 0.15
CA PRO A 144 4.91 -17.00 -0.57
C PRO A 144 5.12 -17.17 -2.09
N ASP A 145 4.31 -16.50 -2.92
CA ASP A 145 4.61 -16.47 -4.36
C ASP A 145 5.65 -15.41 -4.65
N TRP A 146 5.59 -14.27 -3.94
CA TRP A 146 6.54 -13.17 -4.04
C TRP A 146 7.04 -12.77 -2.66
N TYR A 147 8.28 -12.29 -2.55
CA TYR A 147 8.75 -11.61 -1.34
C TYR A 147 9.72 -10.49 -1.67
N GLN A 148 9.74 -9.44 -0.85
CA GLN A 148 10.79 -8.41 -0.93
C GLN A 148 12.08 -8.90 -0.28
N SER A 149 13.24 -8.57 -0.84
CA SER A 149 14.52 -8.83 -0.19
C SER A 149 14.64 -8.06 1.12
N MET A 150 15.41 -8.59 2.09
CA MET A 150 15.73 -7.88 3.32
C MET A 150 16.48 -6.57 3.01
N ALA A 151 16.07 -5.46 3.63
CA ALA A 151 16.55 -4.12 3.31
C ALA A 151 16.72 -3.24 4.55
N ASP A 152 17.60 -2.24 4.43
CA ASP A 152 17.82 -1.20 5.45
C ASP A 152 17.02 0.06 5.11
N GLY A 153 15.71 0.02 5.34
CA GLY A 153 14.79 1.11 5.02
C GLY A 153 14.95 2.35 5.90
N GLU A 154 15.52 2.22 7.10
CA GLU A 154 15.51 3.23 8.18
C GLU A 154 16.38 4.48 7.90
N THR A 155 16.01 5.25 6.87
CA THR A 155 16.69 6.47 6.41
C THR A 155 15.76 7.66 6.23
N TRP A 156 14.48 7.50 6.57
CA TRP A 156 13.47 8.57 6.52
C TRP A 156 13.50 9.52 7.73
N GLN A 157 14.39 9.30 8.71
CA GLN A 157 14.47 10.17 9.87
C GLN A 157 15.07 11.53 9.51
N THR A 158 14.63 12.57 10.22
CA THR A 158 15.19 13.91 10.09
C THR A 158 16.70 13.91 10.41
N ASN A 159 17.46 14.71 9.67
CA ASN A 159 18.93 14.83 9.81
C ASN A 159 19.74 13.54 9.54
N THR A 160 19.18 12.59 8.78
CA THR A 160 19.94 11.41 8.36
C THR A 160 21.16 11.82 7.51
N SER A 161 22.36 11.47 7.98
CA SER A 161 23.59 11.86 7.27
C SER A 161 23.72 11.15 5.91
N ARG A 162 24.36 11.81 4.92
CA ARG A 162 24.70 11.18 3.63
C ARG A 162 25.44 9.85 3.79
N LYS A 163 26.31 9.73 4.80
CA LYS A 163 27.04 8.49 5.12
C LYS A 163 26.09 7.36 5.55
N ARG A 164 25.04 7.67 6.30
CA ARG A 164 24.02 6.69 6.76
C ARG A 164 23.14 6.23 5.60
N VAL A 165 22.75 7.14 4.71
CA VAL A 165 22.02 6.82 3.48
C VAL A 165 22.85 5.94 2.54
N ARG A 166 24.12 6.29 2.30
CA ARG A 166 24.99 5.44 1.48
C ARG A 166 25.13 4.02 2.05
N LYS A 167 25.24 3.91 3.38
CA LYS A 167 25.29 2.62 4.08
C LYS A 167 24.01 1.80 3.93
N SER A 168 22.82 2.40 3.90
CA SER A 168 21.60 1.61 3.70
C SER A 168 21.59 0.95 2.34
N VAL A 169 21.94 1.69 1.29
CA VAL A 169 22.06 1.15 -0.07
C VAL A 169 23.09 0.00 -0.11
N ASP A 170 24.27 0.19 0.49
CA ASP A 170 25.31 -0.84 0.49
C ASP A 170 24.86 -2.11 1.26
N ARG A 171 24.15 -1.95 2.38
CA ARG A 171 23.60 -3.07 3.17
C ARG A 171 22.48 -3.79 2.42
N THR A 172 21.54 -3.06 1.85
CA THR A 172 20.43 -3.64 1.07
C THR A 172 20.94 -4.44 -0.12
N LEU A 173 21.95 -3.95 -0.84
CA LEU A 173 22.58 -4.70 -1.93
C LEU A 173 23.27 -5.97 -1.43
N ALA A 174 24.00 -5.89 -0.31
CA ALA A 174 24.66 -7.06 0.29
C ALA A 174 23.64 -8.11 0.75
N HIS A 175 22.55 -7.69 1.39
CA HIS A 175 21.45 -8.57 1.80
C HIS A 175 20.74 -9.19 0.60
N LEU A 176 20.50 -8.43 -0.47
CA LEU A 176 19.92 -8.95 -1.71
C LEU A 176 20.80 -10.04 -2.33
N ASP A 177 22.11 -9.80 -2.44
CA ASP A 177 23.04 -10.77 -3.03
C ASP A 177 23.07 -12.07 -2.20
N GLU A 178 23.04 -11.98 -0.87
CA GLU A 178 22.98 -13.14 0.03
C GLU A 178 21.62 -13.87 -0.03
N CYS A 179 20.50 -13.12 -0.07
CA CYS A 179 19.17 -13.68 -0.26
C CYS A 179 19.07 -14.47 -1.57
N LEU A 180 19.61 -13.94 -2.67
CA LEU A 180 19.62 -14.61 -3.98
C LEU A 180 20.42 -15.92 -3.95
N LEU A 181 21.58 -15.93 -3.28
CA LEU A 181 22.41 -17.12 -3.13
C LEU A 181 21.69 -18.23 -2.35
N LEU A 182 20.98 -17.88 -1.27
CA LEU A 182 20.21 -18.82 -0.46
C LEU A 182 18.93 -19.27 -1.18
N HIS A 183 18.27 -18.35 -1.88
CA HIS A 183 17.09 -18.63 -2.69
C HIS A 183 17.39 -19.68 -3.76
N GLN A 184 18.48 -19.51 -4.51
CA GLN A 184 18.88 -20.45 -5.57
C GLN A 184 19.17 -21.87 -5.04
N LYS A 185 19.53 -22.00 -3.76
CA LYS A 185 19.83 -23.29 -3.11
C LYS A 185 18.62 -23.94 -2.43
N SER A 186 17.49 -23.25 -2.36
CA SER A 186 16.29 -23.74 -1.68
C SER A 186 15.32 -24.37 -2.68
N GLN A 187 14.86 -25.57 -2.38
CA GLN A 187 13.85 -26.26 -3.17
C GLN A 187 12.44 -25.71 -2.86
N GLU A 188 12.22 -25.28 -1.62
CA GLU A 188 10.94 -24.71 -1.13
C GLU A 188 10.60 -23.38 -1.80
N LEU A 189 11.63 -22.66 -2.28
CA LEU A 189 11.50 -21.38 -2.96
C LEU A 189 11.53 -21.51 -4.50
N GLU A 190 11.50 -22.72 -5.05
CA GLU A 190 11.44 -22.91 -6.49
C GLU A 190 10.15 -22.29 -7.07
N GLY A 191 10.32 -21.35 -8.00
CA GLY A 191 9.20 -20.62 -8.62
C GLY A 191 8.64 -19.47 -7.77
N VAL A 192 9.25 -19.18 -6.62
CA VAL A 192 8.98 -17.96 -5.84
C VAL A 192 9.75 -16.80 -6.46
N GLU A 193 9.12 -15.64 -6.60
CA GLU A 193 9.73 -14.46 -7.21
C GLU A 193 10.27 -13.50 -6.14
N ILE A 194 11.51 -13.05 -6.29
CA ILE A 194 12.14 -12.07 -5.39
C ILE A 194 12.03 -10.65 -5.96
N PHE A 195 11.58 -9.71 -5.14
CA PHE A 195 11.59 -8.28 -5.45
C PHE A 195 12.80 -7.61 -4.79
N GLY A 196 13.59 -6.90 -5.59
CA GLY A 196 14.74 -6.14 -5.08
C GLY A 196 14.29 -4.80 -4.51
N VAL A 197 14.80 -4.43 -3.34
CA VAL A 197 14.44 -3.16 -2.68
C VAL A 197 15.38 -2.04 -3.11
N VAL A 198 14.80 -0.89 -3.49
CA VAL A 198 15.51 0.34 -3.84
C VAL A 198 15.45 1.30 -2.66
N GLU A 199 16.62 1.54 -2.07
CA GLU A 199 16.84 2.47 -0.96
C GLU A 199 17.47 3.78 -1.43
N GLY A 200 17.86 4.64 -0.48
CA GLY A 200 18.62 5.86 -0.77
C GLY A 200 18.06 7.11 -0.10
N GLY A 201 17.11 6.96 0.83
CA GLY A 201 16.55 8.07 1.60
C GLY A 201 16.05 9.21 0.72
N ASP A 202 16.39 10.44 1.11
CA ASP A 202 16.08 11.68 0.42
C ASP A 202 17.18 12.13 -0.58
N ILE A 203 18.20 11.29 -0.82
CA ILE A 203 19.35 11.63 -1.68
C ILE A 203 19.18 11.01 -3.06
N GLN A 204 18.94 11.87 -4.06
CA GLN A 204 18.70 11.45 -5.44
C GLN A 204 19.85 10.61 -6.02
N GLU A 205 21.11 10.96 -5.75
CA GLU A 205 22.25 10.20 -6.27
C GLU A 205 22.30 8.78 -5.72
N GLU A 206 21.99 8.60 -4.43
CA GLU A 206 21.98 7.29 -3.77
C GLU A 206 20.76 6.46 -4.20
N ARG A 207 19.61 7.10 -4.42
CA ARG A 207 18.40 6.48 -5.02
C ARG A 207 18.68 5.92 -6.41
N VAL A 208 19.26 6.74 -7.29
CA VAL A 208 19.64 6.32 -8.66
C VAL A 208 20.69 5.22 -8.62
N ARG A 209 21.68 5.31 -7.72
CA ARG A 209 22.68 4.24 -7.53
C ARG A 209 22.02 2.93 -7.09
N SER A 210 21.15 2.98 -6.08
CA SER A 210 20.43 1.80 -5.59
C SER A 210 19.60 1.15 -6.68
N ALA A 211 18.86 1.95 -7.47
CA ALA A 211 18.06 1.48 -8.60
C ALA A 211 18.92 0.76 -9.64
N ARG A 212 19.98 1.42 -10.13
CA ARG A 212 20.91 0.86 -11.15
C ARG A 212 21.59 -0.42 -10.67
N GLU A 213 22.07 -0.45 -9.42
CA GLU A 213 22.74 -1.63 -8.89
C GLU A 213 21.75 -2.79 -8.69
N THR A 214 20.57 -2.53 -8.13
CA THR A 214 19.53 -3.55 -7.92
C THR A 214 19.08 -4.15 -9.25
N ALA A 215 18.92 -3.31 -10.30
CA ALA A 215 18.53 -3.75 -11.64
C ALA A 215 19.52 -4.71 -12.33
N LYS A 216 20.77 -4.78 -11.85
CA LYS A 216 21.77 -5.76 -12.35
C LYS A 216 21.51 -7.18 -11.83
N ARG A 217 20.69 -7.35 -10.78
CA ARG A 217 20.39 -8.65 -10.19
C ARG A 217 19.17 -9.30 -10.88
N PRO A 218 19.07 -10.63 -10.86
CA PRO A 218 17.94 -11.36 -11.44
C PRO A 218 16.69 -11.31 -10.54
N VAL A 219 16.24 -10.11 -10.20
CA VAL A 219 14.99 -9.87 -9.44
C VAL A 219 13.80 -9.79 -10.39
N ALA A 220 12.62 -10.18 -9.92
CA ALA A 220 11.41 -10.22 -10.73
C ALA A 220 10.71 -8.85 -10.81
N GLY A 221 10.92 -8.00 -9.81
CA GLY A 221 10.39 -6.65 -9.72
C GLY A 221 11.17 -5.81 -8.71
N PHE A 222 10.73 -4.57 -8.51
CA PHE A 222 11.39 -3.62 -7.62
C PHE A 222 10.42 -3.07 -6.57
N CYS A 223 10.84 -3.06 -5.31
CA CYS A 223 10.15 -2.37 -4.23
C CYS A 223 10.82 -1.01 -4.01
N LEU A 224 10.04 0.07 -4.02
CA LEU A 224 10.49 1.41 -3.67
C LEU A 224 10.16 1.65 -2.20
N ASP A 225 11.18 1.59 -1.34
CA ASP A 225 11.04 1.75 0.12
C ASP A 225 11.54 3.12 0.59
N GLY A 226 11.20 3.54 1.80
CA GLY A 226 11.67 4.79 2.41
C GLY A 226 11.09 6.06 1.78
N LEU A 227 9.95 5.94 1.08
CA LEU A 227 9.24 7.04 0.40
C LEU A 227 7.81 7.23 0.95
N GLN A 228 7.52 6.69 2.14
CA GLN A 228 6.18 6.62 2.73
C GLN A 228 5.55 8.00 3.03
N THR A 229 4.26 7.99 3.30
CA THR A 229 3.50 9.18 3.74
C THR A 229 4.11 9.76 5.02
N GLY A 230 4.26 11.09 5.08
CA GLY A 230 4.81 11.79 6.25
C GLY A 230 6.35 11.80 6.38
N SER A 231 7.09 10.99 5.61
CA SER A 231 8.57 10.99 5.68
C SER A 231 9.23 12.14 4.93
N MET A 232 8.61 12.62 3.86
CA MET A 232 9.15 13.67 3.00
C MET A 232 8.03 14.41 2.26
N ASP A 233 8.38 15.58 1.73
CA ASP A 233 7.48 16.40 0.91
C ASP A 233 7.02 15.65 -0.35
N LYS A 234 5.76 15.88 -0.76
CA LYS A 234 5.11 15.20 -1.89
C LYS A 234 5.83 15.50 -3.23
N ALA A 235 6.31 16.72 -3.42
CA ALA A 235 7.03 17.08 -4.65
C ALA A 235 8.41 16.41 -4.69
N LEU A 236 9.14 16.41 -3.57
CA LEU A 236 10.40 15.69 -3.45
C LEU A 236 10.22 14.18 -3.70
N ARG A 237 9.20 13.55 -3.10
CA ARG A 237 8.88 12.13 -3.33
C ARG A 237 8.68 11.84 -4.82
N THR A 238 7.84 12.64 -5.48
CA THR A 238 7.53 12.48 -6.91
C THR A 238 8.78 12.65 -7.78
N GLN A 239 9.64 13.63 -7.45
CA GLN A 239 10.93 13.83 -8.12
C GLN A 239 11.84 12.60 -7.97
N LEU A 240 11.99 12.08 -6.74
CA LEU A 240 12.84 10.92 -6.46
C LEU A 240 12.32 9.66 -7.14
N ILE A 241 11.01 9.41 -7.11
CA ILE A 241 10.39 8.28 -7.82
C ILE A 241 10.66 8.41 -9.31
N SER A 242 10.43 9.57 -9.93
CA SER A 242 10.69 9.78 -11.35
C SER A 242 12.16 9.57 -11.72
N ALA A 243 13.10 9.96 -10.85
CA ALA A 243 14.52 9.72 -11.06
C ALA A 243 14.86 8.22 -10.98
N VAL A 244 14.24 7.48 -10.04
CA VAL A 244 14.43 6.03 -9.88
C VAL A 244 13.81 5.25 -11.04
N THR A 245 12.56 5.52 -11.40
CA THR A 245 11.82 4.74 -12.40
C THR A 245 12.44 4.82 -13.80
N LYS A 246 13.16 5.90 -14.13
CA LYS A 246 13.96 6.03 -15.36
C LYS A 246 15.13 5.05 -15.45
N GLU A 247 15.59 4.55 -14.32
CA GLU A 247 16.75 3.65 -14.22
C GLU A 247 16.33 2.18 -14.10
N LEU A 248 15.03 1.92 -13.92
CA LEU A 248 14.49 0.58 -13.76
C LEU A 248 13.95 0.03 -15.10
N PRO A 249 14.20 -1.25 -15.41
CA PRO A 249 13.66 -1.90 -16.60
C PRO A 249 12.15 -1.72 -16.73
N ASP A 250 11.68 -1.46 -17.97
CA ASP A 250 10.26 -1.25 -18.23
C ASP A 250 9.44 -2.54 -18.25
N ASP A 251 10.07 -3.70 -18.39
CA ASP A 251 9.45 -5.02 -18.43
C ASP A 251 9.23 -5.64 -17.04
N LYS A 252 9.53 -4.89 -15.97
CA LYS A 252 9.39 -5.34 -14.58
C LYS A 252 8.49 -4.41 -13.75
N PRO A 253 7.69 -4.95 -12.82
CA PRO A 253 6.80 -4.16 -11.99
C PRO A 253 7.55 -3.36 -10.92
N ARG A 254 6.97 -2.21 -10.58
CA ARG A 254 7.43 -1.28 -9.55
C ARG A 254 6.38 -1.18 -8.44
N LEU A 255 6.66 -1.76 -7.28
CA LEU A 255 5.81 -1.70 -6.08
C LEU A 255 6.28 -0.57 -5.16
N LEU A 256 5.39 0.34 -4.77
CA LEU A 256 5.67 1.40 -3.81
C LEU A 256 5.10 1.04 -2.44
N GLN A 257 5.92 1.15 -1.40
CA GLN A 257 5.54 0.83 -0.02
C GLN A 257 5.15 2.08 0.77
N GLY A 258 4.19 1.95 1.68
CA GLY A 258 3.82 3.01 2.63
C GLY A 258 3.15 4.25 2.04
N VAL A 259 2.62 4.16 0.80
CA VAL A 259 1.83 5.22 0.15
C VAL A 259 0.48 4.65 -0.27
N GLY A 260 -0.59 5.27 0.25
CA GLY A 260 -1.96 4.79 0.02
C GLY A 260 -3.03 5.89 -0.03
N GLN A 261 -2.69 7.16 0.22
CA GLN A 261 -3.68 8.23 0.05
C GLN A 261 -3.97 8.44 -1.45
N PRO A 262 -5.23 8.63 -1.87
CA PRO A 262 -5.61 8.70 -3.29
C PRO A 262 -4.84 9.74 -4.13
N ASP A 263 -4.55 10.92 -3.58
CA ASP A 263 -3.78 11.97 -4.26
C ASP A 263 -2.32 11.58 -4.46
N GLU A 264 -1.72 10.94 -3.47
CA GLU A 264 -0.34 10.45 -3.53
C GLU A 264 -0.22 9.28 -4.50
N VAL A 265 -1.19 8.36 -4.50
CA VAL A 265 -1.28 7.27 -5.48
C VAL A 265 -1.31 7.84 -6.90
N LEU A 266 -2.17 8.83 -7.18
CA LEU A 266 -2.24 9.48 -8.49
C LEU A 266 -0.88 10.05 -8.93
N ALA A 267 -0.22 10.82 -8.05
CA ALA A 267 1.08 11.41 -8.34
C ALA A 267 2.18 10.34 -8.57
N CYS A 268 2.17 9.24 -7.81
CA CYS A 268 3.15 8.17 -7.95
C CYS A 268 2.91 7.33 -9.21
N VAL A 269 1.67 7.16 -9.64
CA VAL A 269 1.32 6.54 -10.94
C VAL A 269 1.83 7.41 -12.08
N GLU A 270 1.64 8.73 -12.00
CA GLU A 270 2.24 9.70 -12.94
C GLU A 270 3.78 9.62 -12.93
N ALA A 271 4.40 9.22 -11.82
CA ALA A 271 5.85 9.00 -11.73
C ALA A 271 6.32 7.60 -12.20
N GLY A 272 5.39 6.72 -12.60
CA GLY A 272 5.65 5.42 -13.19
C GLY A 272 5.70 4.24 -12.22
N VAL A 273 5.00 4.34 -11.08
CA VAL A 273 4.74 3.22 -10.15
C VAL A 273 3.58 2.37 -10.65
N ASP A 274 3.71 1.04 -10.52
CA ASP A 274 2.72 0.08 -11.01
C ASP A 274 1.82 -0.48 -9.89
N LEU A 275 2.38 -0.73 -8.69
CA LEU A 275 1.70 -1.41 -7.60
C LEU A 275 1.79 -0.64 -6.28
N PHE A 276 0.74 -0.75 -5.46
CA PHE A 276 0.62 -0.11 -4.15
C PHE A 276 0.10 -1.09 -3.08
N GLU A 277 0.27 -0.76 -1.81
CA GLU A 277 -0.31 -1.49 -0.69
C GLU A 277 -1.68 -0.88 -0.32
N SER A 278 -2.70 -1.71 -0.02
CA SER A 278 -4.06 -1.20 0.29
C SER A 278 -4.34 -1.05 1.80
N PHE A 279 -3.38 -0.54 2.57
CA PHE A 279 -3.53 -0.36 4.03
C PHE A 279 -4.36 0.89 4.42
N PHE A 280 -4.44 1.89 3.55
CA PHE A 280 -5.19 3.13 3.82
C PHE A 280 -6.68 2.89 4.13
N PRO A 281 -7.43 2.04 3.38
CA PRO A 281 -8.79 1.60 3.75
C PRO A 281 -8.92 1.01 5.17
N PHE A 282 -7.90 0.27 5.61
CA PHE A 282 -7.87 -0.27 6.97
C PHE A 282 -7.68 0.86 7.99
N GLN A 283 -6.73 1.77 7.78
CA GLN A 283 -6.53 2.92 8.66
C GLN A 283 -7.79 3.79 8.79
N VAL A 284 -8.51 4.02 7.69
CA VAL A 284 -9.81 4.73 7.65
C VAL A 284 -10.86 4.00 8.50
N THR A 285 -10.94 2.68 8.38
CA THR A 285 -11.84 1.84 9.17
C THR A 285 -11.55 1.93 10.67
N GLU A 286 -10.27 1.78 11.07
CA GLU A 286 -9.88 1.75 12.49
C GLU A 286 -10.19 3.07 13.22
N ARG A 287 -10.17 4.20 12.51
CA ARG A 287 -10.59 5.50 13.06
C ARG A 287 -12.10 5.76 12.98
N GLY A 288 -12.90 4.78 12.55
CA GLY A 288 -14.37 4.88 12.47
C GLY A 288 -14.87 5.77 11.33
N CYS A 289 -14.08 5.88 10.26
CA CYS A 289 -14.39 6.71 9.11
C CYS A 289 -14.78 5.86 7.88
N ALA A 290 -15.45 6.49 6.93
CA ALA A 290 -15.77 5.91 5.64
C ALA A 290 -15.21 6.75 4.50
N LEU A 291 -14.52 6.12 3.54
CA LEU A 291 -14.08 6.75 2.30
C LEU A 291 -15.29 7.28 1.51
N CYS A 292 -15.23 8.52 1.05
CA CYS A 292 -16.34 9.15 0.35
C CYS A 292 -15.93 10.08 -0.81
N PHE A 293 -14.64 10.16 -1.11
CA PHE A 293 -14.15 10.92 -2.27
C PHE A 293 -14.71 10.35 -3.58
N SER A 294 -14.92 11.23 -4.56
CA SER A 294 -15.47 10.83 -5.85
C SER A 294 -14.36 10.51 -6.84
N PHE A 295 -14.55 9.43 -7.60
CA PHE A 295 -13.70 9.04 -8.73
C PHE A 295 -14.52 8.80 -10.02
N ASP A 296 -15.82 9.11 -10.00
CA ASP A 296 -16.67 9.03 -11.19
C ASP A 296 -16.41 10.21 -12.13
N ILE A 297 -15.95 9.88 -13.34
CA ILE A 297 -15.63 10.80 -14.44
C ILE A 297 -16.56 10.60 -15.65
N SER A 298 -17.67 9.88 -15.49
CA SER A 298 -18.65 9.69 -16.56
C SER A 298 -19.23 11.04 -17.00
N PRO A 299 -19.36 11.30 -18.31
CA PRO A 299 -20.03 12.48 -18.81
C PRO A 299 -21.55 12.27 -18.67
N ASP A 300 -22.10 12.55 -17.49
CA ASP A 300 -23.54 12.43 -17.25
C ASP A 300 -24.23 13.82 -17.33
N PRO A 301 -25.05 14.08 -18.37
CA PRO A 301 -25.82 15.32 -18.49
C PRO A 301 -26.89 15.51 -17.39
N GLU A 302 -27.30 14.46 -16.64
CA GLU A 302 -28.29 14.58 -15.55
C GLU A 302 -27.66 14.84 -14.17
N ARG A 303 -26.37 14.57 -13.99
CA ARG A 303 -25.64 14.85 -12.72
C ARG A 303 -25.06 16.26 -12.62
N ALA A 304 -25.02 17.02 -13.72
CA ALA A 304 -24.53 18.40 -13.76
C ALA A 304 -25.29 19.37 -12.82
N GLY A 305 -26.43 18.96 -12.26
CA GLY A 305 -27.22 19.73 -11.29
C GLY A 305 -27.10 19.30 -9.82
N ARG A 306 -26.33 18.25 -9.48
CA ARG A 306 -26.13 17.81 -8.10
C ARG A 306 -24.69 18.04 -7.66
N ALA A 307 -24.48 19.14 -6.96
CA ALA A 307 -23.22 19.39 -6.27
C ALA A 307 -22.86 18.19 -5.38
N PRO A 308 -21.57 17.78 -5.32
CA PRO A 308 -21.13 16.89 -4.25
C PRO A 308 -21.52 17.49 -2.88
N PRO A 309 -21.81 16.67 -1.84
CA PRO A 309 -21.96 17.21 -0.50
C PRO A 309 -20.72 18.03 -0.19
N ALA A 310 -20.89 19.29 0.24
CA ALA A 310 -19.79 20.16 0.56
C ALA A 310 -18.87 19.46 1.58
N VAL A 311 -17.62 19.21 1.18
CA VAL A 311 -16.52 19.07 2.15
C VAL A 311 -16.35 20.47 2.71
N LEU A 312 -17.14 20.81 3.73
CA LEU A 312 -17.06 22.08 4.42
C LEU A 312 -15.70 22.15 5.12
N GLU A 313 -15.01 23.26 4.88
CA GLU A 313 -13.69 23.59 5.41
C GLU A 313 -13.60 23.30 6.91
N LEU A 314 -12.56 22.56 7.30
CA LEU A 314 -12.13 22.46 8.69
C LEU A 314 -11.76 23.86 9.18
N HIS A 315 -12.59 24.42 10.05
CA HIS A 315 -12.19 25.57 10.86
C HIS A 315 -10.98 25.15 11.72
N LYS A 316 -9.84 25.78 11.49
CA LYS A 316 -8.69 25.73 12.41
C LYS A 316 -9.08 26.50 13.67
N GLU A 317 -9.54 25.79 14.70
CA GLU A 317 -9.53 26.34 16.06
C GLU A 317 -8.09 26.28 16.57
N THR A 318 -7.49 27.46 16.73
CA THR A 318 -6.22 27.66 17.42
C THR A 318 -6.49 27.65 18.93
N ASP A 319 -6.19 26.53 19.59
CA ASP A 319 -6.06 26.53 21.04
C ASP A 319 -4.61 26.81 21.44
N ALA A 320 -4.45 27.90 22.17
CA ALA A 320 -3.18 28.38 22.68
C ALA A 320 -2.83 27.73 24.03
N ALA A 321 -1.57 27.29 24.11
CA ALA A 321 -0.72 27.16 25.30
C ALA A 321 -1.09 26.13 26.38
N GLY A 322 -0.27 25.07 26.42
CA GLY A 322 0.13 24.35 27.62
C GLY A 322 1.56 23.85 27.44
N GLU A 323 2.53 24.52 28.08
CA GLU A 323 3.95 24.14 28.03
C GLU A 323 4.16 22.75 28.65
N THR A 324 4.81 21.84 27.94
CA THR A 324 5.40 20.64 28.55
C THR A 324 6.72 20.30 27.87
N GLN A 325 7.70 19.99 28.71
CA GLN A 325 9.12 19.93 28.41
C GLN A 325 9.49 18.89 27.34
N GLN A 326 10.40 19.29 26.45
CA GLN A 326 11.00 18.48 25.40
C GLN A 326 11.78 17.30 25.99
N ASN A 327 11.40 16.08 25.60
CA ASN A 327 12.32 14.96 25.41
C ASN A 327 12.01 14.35 24.05
N GLY A 328 13.06 14.16 23.25
CA GLY A 328 12.98 13.81 21.84
C GLY A 328 12.51 12.38 21.63
N ASP A 329 11.33 12.26 21.05
CA ASP A 329 10.90 11.19 20.13
C ASP A 329 9.76 11.79 19.29
N HIS A 330 10.07 12.24 18.07
CA HIS A 330 9.03 12.66 17.13
C HIS A 330 8.41 11.42 16.50
N ILE A 331 7.23 11.04 17.00
CA ILE A 331 6.36 10.04 16.42
C ILE A 331 5.85 10.56 15.07
N ILE A 332 6.03 9.76 14.01
CA ILE A 332 5.39 9.93 12.71
C ILE A 332 3.90 9.61 12.91
N ASP A 333 3.11 10.60 13.36
CA ASP A 333 1.68 10.46 13.69
C ASP A 333 0.76 10.94 12.54
N ASP A 334 1.30 11.25 11.36
CA ASP A 334 0.52 11.76 10.22
C ASP A 334 -0.45 10.71 9.63
N GLN A 335 -0.24 9.43 9.92
CA GLN A 335 -1.07 8.33 9.39
C GLN A 335 -2.39 8.11 10.17
N THR A 336 -2.51 8.67 11.38
CA THR A 336 -3.71 8.54 12.21
C THR A 336 -4.71 9.68 11.97
N GLN A 337 -4.27 10.75 11.30
CA GLN A 337 -5.10 11.92 11.04
C GLN A 337 -6.13 11.66 9.94
N MET A 338 -7.36 12.12 10.18
CA MET A 338 -8.42 12.09 9.18
C MET A 338 -8.06 12.98 7.98
N THR A 339 -8.33 12.48 6.78
CA THR A 339 -8.08 13.15 5.50
C THR A 339 -9.34 13.81 4.93
N SER A 340 -9.21 14.54 3.84
CA SER A 340 -10.36 15.08 3.08
C SER A 340 -11.11 14.01 2.27
N PHE A 341 -10.60 12.78 2.23
CA PHE A 341 -11.16 11.69 1.42
C PHE A 341 -12.26 10.89 2.12
N GLU A 342 -12.54 11.21 3.38
CA GLU A 342 -13.36 10.40 4.26
C GLU A 342 -14.31 11.24 5.13
N ILE A 343 -15.30 10.57 5.71
CA ILE A 343 -16.23 11.12 6.69
C ILE A 343 -16.12 10.38 8.02
N ASN A 344 -16.10 11.12 9.12
CA ASN A 344 -16.11 10.56 10.47
C ASN A 344 -17.54 10.25 10.93
N LEU A 345 -17.90 8.96 10.97
CA LEU A 345 -19.25 8.54 11.34
C LEU A 345 -19.52 8.63 12.84
N LYS A 346 -18.52 8.93 13.67
CA LYS A 346 -18.72 9.27 15.09
C LYS A 346 -19.30 10.68 15.28
N ASP A 347 -19.24 11.54 14.26
CA ASP A 347 -19.81 12.89 14.34
C ASP A 347 -21.32 12.85 14.50
N LYS A 348 -21.86 13.62 15.47
CA LYS A 348 -23.31 13.71 15.74
C LYS A 348 -24.15 14.13 14.53
N ARG A 349 -23.55 14.82 13.55
CA ARG A 349 -24.23 15.20 12.30
C ARG A 349 -24.76 14.01 11.50
N TYR A 350 -24.24 12.80 11.74
CA TYR A 350 -24.66 11.59 11.06
C TYR A 350 -25.75 10.81 11.81
N GLN A 351 -26.11 11.20 13.03
CA GLN A 351 -27.07 10.46 13.86
C GLN A 351 -28.44 10.30 13.19
N ASP A 352 -28.84 11.28 12.36
CA ASP A 352 -30.12 11.32 11.63
C ASP A 352 -29.88 11.39 10.09
N ASP A 353 -28.69 11.01 9.61
CA ASP A 353 -28.38 10.95 8.17
C ASP A 353 -28.74 9.57 7.60
N PHE A 354 -29.94 9.45 7.02
CA PHE A 354 -30.48 8.19 6.48
C PHE A 354 -30.00 7.87 5.05
N ARG A 355 -28.98 8.56 4.54
CA ARG A 355 -28.35 8.25 3.25
C ARG A 355 -27.35 7.10 3.38
N PRO A 356 -27.01 6.38 2.29
CA PRO A 356 -25.87 5.45 2.27
C PRO A 356 -24.55 6.20 2.51
N LEU A 357 -23.46 5.47 2.78
CA LEU A 357 -22.12 6.07 2.91
C LEU A 357 -21.75 6.84 1.64
N VAL A 358 -21.92 6.21 0.48
CA VAL A 358 -21.71 6.79 -0.85
C VAL A 358 -22.87 6.40 -1.77
N GLU A 359 -23.50 7.41 -2.39
CA GLU A 359 -24.59 7.20 -3.35
C GLU A 359 -24.12 6.40 -4.58
N GLY A 360 -24.88 5.36 -4.94
CA GLY A 360 -24.55 4.47 -6.05
C GLY A 360 -23.42 3.47 -5.77
N CYS A 361 -22.86 3.43 -4.55
CA CYS A 361 -21.90 2.39 -4.18
C CYS A 361 -22.57 1.01 -4.11
N GLY A 362 -21.97 0.03 -4.79
CA GLY A 362 -22.51 -1.33 -4.90
C GLY A 362 -22.16 -2.28 -3.74
N CYS A 363 -21.45 -1.81 -2.71
CA CYS A 363 -21.03 -2.65 -1.59
C CYS A 363 -22.20 -3.05 -0.68
N TYR A 364 -22.03 -4.12 0.11
CA TYR A 364 -23.07 -4.61 1.01
C TYR A 364 -23.52 -3.53 2.02
N CYS A 365 -22.58 -2.76 2.57
CA CYS A 365 -22.89 -1.68 3.51
C CYS A 365 -23.82 -0.62 2.88
N CYS A 366 -23.46 -0.07 1.72
CA CYS A 366 -24.25 0.98 1.07
C CYS A 366 -25.60 0.50 0.54
N LYS A 367 -25.73 -0.78 0.20
CA LYS A 367 -26.99 -1.38 -0.26
C LYS A 367 -28.01 -1.59 0.85
N ASN A 368 -27.56 -1.82 2.08
CA ASN A 368 -28.42 -2.28 3.17
C ASN A 368 -28.48 -1.33 4.37
N HIS A 369 -27.52 -0.42 4.51
CA HIS A 369 -27.34 0.39 5.71
C HIS A 369 -27.15 1.87 5.40
N GLN A 370 -27.45 2.68 6.41
CA GLN A 370 -27.45 4.14 6.33
C GLN A 370 -26.38 4.71 7.27
N ARG A 371 -25.92 5.94 7.04
CA ARG A 371 -24.92 6.61 7.90
C ARG A 371 -25.38 6.69 9.36
N ALA A 372 -26.66 6.96 9.61
CA ALA A 372 -27.28 6.92 10.94
C ALA A 372 -27.12 5.57 11.65
N TYR A 373 -27.25 4.46 10.92
CA TYR A 373 -27.06 3.13 11.48
C TYR A 373 -25.58 2.88 11.84
N LEU A 374 -24.65 3.27 10.97
CA LEU A 374 -23.22 3.15 11.25
C LEU A 374 -22.79 4.06 12.42
N HIS A 375 -23.32 5.28 12.47
CA HIS A 375 -23.15 6.18 13.62
C HIS A 375 -23.62 5.52 14.91
N HIS A 376 -24.83 4.96 14.90
CA HIS A 376 -25.37 4.22 16.04
C HIS A 376 -24.44 3.09 16.49
N LEU A 377 -24.02 2.20 15.57
CA LEU A 377 -23.12 1.09 15.90
C LEU A 377 -21.80 1.56 16.51
N LEU A 378 -21.22 2.64 15.98
CA LEU A 378 -19.98 3.21 16.51
C LEU A 378 -20.17 3.80 17.91
N VAL A 379 -21.27 4.54 18.14
CA VAL A 379 -21.55 5.16 19.44
C VAL A 379 -21.92 4.12 20.50
N THR A 380 -22.55 3.01 20.11
CA THR A 380 -22.85 1.88 21.01
C THR A 380 -21.71 0.89 21.16
N ASN A 381 -20.54 1.15 20.55
CA ASN A 381 -19.36 0.28 20.57
C ASN A 381 -19.61 -1.14 20.04
N GLU A 382 -20.44 -1.26 18.99
CA GLU A 382 -20.70 -2.53 18.30
C GLU A 382 -19.63 -2.81 17.24
N LEU A 383 -18.93 -3.94 17.36
CA LEU A 383 -17.84 -4.34 16.44
C LEU A 383 -18.30 -4.52 14.98
N LEU A 384 -19.60 -4.74 14.75
CA LEU A 384 -20.19 -4.79 13.41
C LEU A 384 -19.93 -3.51 12.61
N ALA A 385 -19.73 -2.36 13.27
CA ALA A 385 -19.33 -1.12 12.60
C ALA A 385 -18.04 -1.32 11.79
N GLY A 386 -17.00 -1.91 12.40
CA GLY A 386 -15.72 -2.16 11.74
C GLY A 386 -15.85 -3.07 10.52
N VAL A 387 -16.67 -4.13 10.63
CA VAL A 387 -16.96 -5.05 9.51
C VAL A 387 -17.59 -4.30 8.34
N LEU A 388 -18.67 -3.54 8.59
CA LEU A 388 -19.38 -2.80 7.54
C LEU A 388 -18.53 -1.70 6.90
N LEU A 389 -17.72 -1.00 7.71
CA LEU A 389 -16.77 0.00 7.23
C LEU A 389 -15.68 -0.65 6.38
N MET A 390 -15.13 -1.79 6.79
CA MET A 390 -14.08 -2.46 6.02
C MET A 390 -14.62 -2.96 4.67
N ILE A 391 -15.84 -3.52 4.64
CA ILE A 391 -16.53 -3.89 3.39
C ILE A 391 -16.59 -2.67 2.45
N HIS A 392 -17.04 -1.53 2.96
CA HIS A 392 -17.20 -0.31 2.17
C HIS A 392 -15.85 0.25 1.71
N ASN A 393 -14.91 0.47 2.63
CA ASN A 393 -13.62 1.10 2.37
C ASN A 393 -12.79 0.26 1.39
N THR A 394 -12.79 -1.06 1.53
CA THR A 394 -12.13 -1.99 0.58
C THR A 394 -12.75 -1.86 -0.81
N ALA A 395 -14.08 -1.95 -0.91
CA ALA A 395 -14.78 -1.84 -2.19
C ALA A 395 -14.56 -0.47 -2.86
N HIS A 396 -14.64 0.62 -2.09
CA HIS A 396 -14.47 1.99 -2.60
C HIS A 396 -13.05 2.21 -3.13
N TYR A 397 -12.04 1.73 -2.42
CA TYR A 397 -10.64 1.91 -2.79
C TYR A 397 -10.26 1.06 -4.02
N HIS A 398 -10.76 -0.17 -4.15
CA HIS A 398 -10.56 -0.94 -5.38
C HIS A 398 -11.35 -0.35 -6.56
N GLY A 399 -12.53 0.21 -6.32
CA GLY A 399 -13.27 0.99 -7.31
C GLY A 399 -12.48 2.19 -7.83
N PHE A 400 -11.76 2.89 -6.95
CA PHE A 400 -10.84 3.97 -7.33
C PHE A 400 -9.72 3.49 -8.26
N PHE A 401 -9.05 2.36 -7.97
CA PHE A 401 -8.05 1.78 -8.87
C PHE A 401 -8.63 1.36 -10.22
N GLY A 402 -9.87 0.85 -10.25
CA GLY A 402 -10.59 0.59 -11.51
C GLY A 402 -10.84 1.87 -12.32
N ALA A 403 -11.30 2.94 -11.67
CA ALA A 403 -11.49 4.25 -12.29
C ALA A 403 -10.16 4.85 -12.78
N LEU A 404 -9.07 4.65 -12.04
CA LEU A 404 -7.71 5.05 -12.43
C LEU A 404 -7.26 4.37 -13.72
N ARG A 405 -7.40 3.04 -13.81
CA ARG A 405 -7.10 2.30 -15.05
C ARG A 405 -7.98 2.76 -16.20
N GLY A 406 -9.27 2.97 -15.96
CA GLY A 406 -10.20 3.53 -16.94
C GLY A 406 -9.78 4.93 -17.42
N ALA A 407 -9.33 5.80 -16.51
CA ALA A 407 -8.85 7.14 -16.84
C ALA A 407 -7.57 7.10 -17.68
N LEU A 408 -6.61 6.23 -17.36
CA LEU A 408 -5.39 6.02 -18.16
C LEU A 408 -5.73 5.47 -19.56
N ALA A 409 -6.62 4.48 -19.65
CA ALA A 409 -7.04 3.91 -20.92
C ALA A 409 -7.67 4.96 -21.86
N ASN A 410 -8.39 5.93 -21.29
CA ASN A 410 -9.13 6.96 -22.04
C ASN A 410 -8.45 8.34 -22.08
N ASP A 411 -7.22 8.47 -21.59
CA ASP A 411 -6.48 9.75 -21.52
C ASP A 411 -7.23 10.85 -20.71
N LYS A 412 -7.85 10.44 -19.61
CA LYS A 412 -8.66 11.29 -18.71
C LYS A 412 -8.10 11.36 -17.29
N LEU A 413 -6.80 11.12 -17.11
CA LEU A 413 -6.16 11.13 -15.79
C LEU A 413 -6.32 12.48 -15.09
N ASP A 414 -6.13 13.60 -15.80
CA ASP A 414 -6.30 14.95 -15.26
C ASP A 414 -7.72 15.23 -14.77
N LEU A 415 -8.73 14.64 -15.43
CA LEU A 415 -10.13 14.75 -15.02
C LEU A 415 -10.38 13.95 -13.73
N LEU A 416 -9.84 12.72 -13.66
CA LEU A 416 -9.92 11.91 -12.44
C LEU A 416 -9.25 12.59 -11.26
N LYS A 417 -8.06 13.16 -11.47
CA LYS A 417 -7.30 13.88 -10.44
C LYS A 417 -8.09 15.05 -9.88
N ARG A 418 -8.62 15.92 -10.75
CA ARG A 418 -9.52 17.02 -10.32
C ARG A 418 -10.71 16.52 -9.52
N ARG A 419 -11.31 15.41 -9.95
CA ARG A 419 -12.48 14.82 -9.28
C ARG A 419 -12.15 14.28 -7.88
N VAL A 420 -11.04 13.57 -7.74
CA VAL A 420 -10.56 12.98 -6.47
C VAL A 420 -10.13 14.07 -5.48
N LEU A 421 -9.46 15.11 -5.98
CA LEU A 421 -8.99 16.25 -5.16
C LEU A 421 -10.11 17.24 -4.78
N GLY A 422 -11.30 17.11 -5.39
CA GLY A 422 -12.42 18.03 -5.15
C GLY A 422 -12.18 19.43 -5.72
N GLU A 423 -11.32 19.57 -6.74
CA GLU A 423 -11.07 20.85 -7.40
C GLU A 423 -12.33 21.29 -8.19
N ARG A 424 -12.79 22.53 -7.95
CA ARG A 424 -13.93 23.12 -8.67
C ARG A 424 -13.48 23.72 -10.00
N ASP A 425 -14.28 23.54 -11.05
CA ASP A 425 -14.04 24.14 -12.38
C ASP A 425 -13.90 25.69 -12.37
N GLU A 426 -14.38 26.37 -11.32
CA GLU A 426 -14.33 27.84 -11.19
C GLU A 426 -12.92 28.41 -10.90
N GLN A 427 -11.97 27.62 -10.37
CA GLN A 427 -10.60 28.12 -10.12
C GLN A 427 -9.76 28.27 -11.39
N ILE A 428 -10.26 27.81 -12.54
CA ILE A 428 -9.55 27.81 -13.83
C ILE A 428 -9.65 29.18 -14.54
N LYS A 429 -10.67 29.99 -14.25
CA LYS A 429 -10.84 31.31 -14.90
C LYS A 429 -9.88 32.39 -14.41
N THR A 430 -9.09 32.13 -13.37
CA THR A 430 -8.16 33.12 -12.78
C THR A 430 -6.70 32.86 -13.13
N LYS A 431 -6.39 31.82 -13.92
CA LYS A 431 -5.02 31.47 -14.34
C LYS A 431 -4.81 31.35 -15.86
N LEU A 432 -5.81 31.73 -16.66
CA LEU A 432 -5.65 32.10 -18.07
C LEU A 432 -5.71 33.61 -18.17
#